data_AF-A0A9E0DSM2-F1
#
_entry.id   AF-A0A9E0DSM2-F1
#
_cell.length_a   1.000
_cell.length_b   1.000
_cell.length_c   1.000
_cell.angle_alpha   90.00
_cell.angle_beta   90.00
_cell.angle_gamma   90.00
#
_symmetry.space_group_name_H-M   'P 1'
#
loop_
_entity.id
_entity.type
_entity.pdbx_description
1 polymer ?
#
loop_
_entity_poly.entity_id
_entity_poly.type
_entity_poly.pdbx_seq_one_letter_code
_entity_poly.pdbx_strand_id
1 'polypeptide(L)'
;MWQRIWRDWDWTIVICTVLLVATGIIAIGSATHVNQDGLQLSDLVTRQTIFFLVNAIIVIAIQWIDYHKLRDWSNAIYVLTIVMLFAVMVVGTSALGAQRWIQIGPITIQPSEFSKLLMIICMAKLLESRINKLNSFKELLPCVIYVGIPTLLVFNQPDLGTSLVYMAIFIGMAFVAGIRMRLVQIVAGAAVLLALLGWFVLKEYQKQRILV
;
A
#
# COMPACT_ATOMS: atom_id res chain seq x y z
N MET A 1 29.75 -8.46 7.08
CA MET A 1 28.43 -7.94 6.67
C MET A 1 27.52 -9.06 6.18
N TRP A 2 27.92 -9.84 5.17
CA TRP A 2 27.17 -11.01 4.67
C TRP A 2 26.83 -12.06 5.75
N GLN A 3 27.78 -12.40 6.64
CA GLN A 3 27.51 -13.38 7.72
C GLN A 3 26.53 -12.91 8.80
N ARG A 4 26.28 -11.60 8.95
CA ARG A 4 25.23 -11.07 9.85
C ARG A 4 23.86 -11.12 9.18
N ILE A 5 23.81 -10.77 7.90
CA ILE A 5 22.57 -10.80 7.11
C ILE A 5 21.94 -12.21 7.17
N TRP A 6 22.68 -13.27 6.88
CA TRP A 6 22.12 -14.63 6.83
C TRP A 6 21.77 -15.22 8.22
N ARG A 7 22.36 -14.68 9.30
CA ARG A 7 22.15 -15.18 10.67
C ARG A 7 20.99 -14.51 11.38
N ASP A 8 20.68 -13.26 11.02
CA ASP A 8 19.61 -12.48 11.63
C ASP A 8 18.29 -12.55 10.81
N TRP A 9 18.27 -13.31 9.71
CA TRP A 9 17.05 -13.55 8.94
C TRP A 9 16.07 -14.43 9.72
N ASP A 10 14.83 -13.96 9.82
CA ASP A 10 13.73 -14.81 10.23
C ASP A 10 13.36 -15.76 9.08
N TRP A 11 14.04 -16.92 9.07
CA TRP A 11 13.84 -17.97 8.08
C TRP A 11 12.39 -18.46 8.04
N THR A 12 11.63 -18.32 9.13
CA THR A 12 10.20 -18.69 9.17
C THR A 12 9.40 -17.83 8.20
N ILE A 13 9.57 -16.50 8.25
CA ILE A 13 8.86 -15.56 7.38
C ILE A 13 9.25 -15.80 5.91
N VAL A 14 10.54 -16.03 5.65
CA VAL A 14 11.04 -16.26 4.30
C VAL A 14 10.44 -17.54 3.71
N ILE A 15 10.48 -18.65 4.45
CA ILE A 15 9.92 -19.93 4.00
C ILE A 15 8.41 -19.81 3.79
N CYS A 16 7.67 -19.22 4.73
CA CYS A 16 6.22 -19.00 4.59
C CYS A 16 5.90 -18.15 3.35
N THR A 17 6.69 -17.11 3.07
CA THR A 17 6.49 -16.25 1.90
C THR A 17 6.75 -17.02 0.60
N VAL A 18 7.83 -17.81 0.54
CA VAL A 18 8.15 -18.63 -0.65
C VAL A 18 7.05 -19.68 -0.89
N LEU A 19 6.54 -20.32 0.16
CA LEU A 19 5.45 -21.29 0.05
C LEU A 19 4.15 -20.64 -0.44
N LEU A 20 3.79 -19.46 0.08
CA LEU A 20 2.62 -18.70 -0.39
C LEU A 20 2.74 -18.29 -1.85
N VAL A 21 3.93 -17.85 -2.28
CA VAL A 21 4.16 -17.52 -3.70
C VAL A 21 4.09 -18.78 -4.56
N ALA A 22 4.68 -19.89 -4.13
CA ALA A 22 4.66 -21.15 -4.88
C ALA A 22 3.23 -21.67 -5.07
N THR A 23 2.41 -21.69 -4.00
CA THR A 23 1.01 -22.09 -4.11
C THR A 23 0.20 -21.13 -4.98
N GLY A 24 0.49 -19.82 -4.91
CA GLY A 24 -0.10 -18.83 -5.80
C GLY A 24 0.23 -19.06 -7.28
N ILE A 25 1.49 -19.38 -7.61
CA ILE A 25 1.91 -19.69 -8.97
C ILE A 25 1.21 -20.97 -9.48
N ILE A 26 1.13 -22.01 -8.65
CA ILE A 26 0.42 -23.25 -9.00
C ILE A 26 -1.07 -22.96 -9.25
N ALA A 27 -1.71 -22.15 -8.40
CA ALA A 27 -3.11 -21.77 -8.56
C ALA A 27 -3.35 -20.97 -9.85
N ILE A 28 -2.46 -20.04 -10.20
CA ILE A 28 -2.52 -19.31 -11.49
C ILE A 28 -2.39 -20.29 -12.65
N GLY A 29 -1.43 -21.20 -12.60
CA GLY A 29 -1.25 -22.23 -13.63
C GLY A 29 -2.51 -23.08 -13.82
N SER A 30 -3.13 -23.51 -12.72
CA SER A 30 -4.37 -24.30 -12.74
C SER A 30 -5.57 -23.51 -13.30
N ALA A 31 -5.77 -22.27 -12.85
CA ALA A 31 -6.89 -21.45 -13.28
C ALA A 31 -6.79 -21.02 -14.76
N THR A 32 -5.57 -20.86 -15.27
CA THR A 32 -5.32 -20.41 -16.65
C THR A 32 -5.32 -21.59 -17.64
N HIS A 33 -5.03 -22.81 -17.18
CA HIS A 33 -5.04 -24.03 -18.02
C HIS A 33 -6.41 -24.34 -18.64
N VAL A 34 -7.52 -23.84 -18.05
CA VAL A 34 -8.87 -24.03 -18.59
C VAL A 34 -9.14 -23.14 -19.81
N ASN A 35 -8.33 -22.10 -20.05
CA ASN A 35 -8.67 -21.01 -20.97
C ASN A 35 -7.75 -20.80 -22.19
N GLN A 36 -6.70 -21.59 -22.45
CA GLN A 36 -5.87 -21.39 -23.66
C GLN A 36 -5.34 -22.67 -24.32
N ASP A 37 -5.71 -22.82 -25.60
CA ASP A 37 -4.97 -23.56 -26.63
C ASP A 37 -3.65 -22.83 -26.94
N GLY A 38 -2.52 -23.39 -26.48
CA GLY A 38 -1.18 -23.03 -26.95
C GLY A 38 -0.27 -22.28 -25.97
N LEU A 39 0.95 -22.79 -25.81
CA LEU A 39 2.04 -22.18 -25.03
C LEU A 39 2.58 -20.94 -25.75
N GLN A 40 2.13 -19.75 -25.36
CA GLN A 40 2.79 -18.49 -25.70
C GLN A 40 3.51 -17.92 -24.47
N LEU A 41 4.61 -17.21 -24.72
CA LEU A 41 5.37 -16.44 -23.72
C LEU A 41 4.54 -15.35 -22.99
N SER A 42 3.24 -15.25 -23.29
CA SER A 42 2.21 -14.52 -22.53
C SER A 42 1.67 -15.27 -21.31
N ASP A 43 2.23 -16.43 -20.98
CA ASP A 43 1.82 -17.24 -19.83
C ASP A 43 2.00 -16.47 -18.51
N LEU A 44 0.88 -16.24 -17.83
CA LEU A 44 0.81 -15.50 -16.57
C LEU A 44 1.74 -16.09 -15.51
N VAL A 45 1.97 -17.41 -15.56
CA VAL A 45 2.91 -18.12 -14.69
C VAL A 45 4.36 -17.65 -14.90
N THR A 46 4.79 -17.53 -16.15
CA THR A 46 6.15 -17.05 -16.49
C THR A 46 6.34 -15.62 -16.02
N ARG A 47 5.35 -14.75 -16.26
CA ARG A 47 5.38 -13.35 -15.83
C ARG A 47 5.43 -13.24 -14.30
N GLN A 48 4.63 -14.01 -13.58
CA GLN A 48 4.61 -14.03 -12.11
C GLN A 48 5.96 -14.50 -11.54
N THR A 49 6.56 -15.53 -12.16
CA THR A 49 7.88 -16.06 -11.75
C THR A 49 8.99 -15.01 -11.93
N ILE A 50 9.01 -14.32 -13.08
CA ILE A 50 9.98 -13.24 -13.33
C ILE A 50 9.81 -12.11 -12.31
N PHE A 51 8.58 -11.67 -12.06
CA PHE A 51 8.33 -10.61 -11.07
C PHE A 51 8.73 -11.04 -9.66
N PHE A 52 8.52 -12.29 -9.27
CA PHE A 52 8.98 -12.80 -7.99
C PHE A 52 10.51 -12.73 -7.87
N LEU A 53 11.24 -13.19 -8.89
CA LEU A 53 12.71 -13.14 -8.91
C LEU A 53 13.23 -11.70 -8.84
N VAL A 54 12.62 -10.78 -9.60
CA VAL A 54 12.96 -9.34 -9.55
C VAL A 54 12.70 -8.77 -8.15
N ASN A 55 11.55 -9.09 -7.54
CA ASN A 55 11.25 -8.65 -6.17
C ASN A 55 12.24 -9.22 -5.14
N ALA A 56 12.65 -10.48 -5.28
CA ALA A 56 13.64 -11.09 -4.40
C ALA A 56 14.99 -10.35 -4.46
N ILE A 57 15.44 -9.99 -5.68
CA ILE A 57 16.65 -9.17 -5.87
C ILE A 57 16.49 -7.79 -5.22
N ILE A 58 15.34 -7.14 -5.41
CA ILE A 58 15.05 -5.82 -4.81
C ILE A 58 15.09 -5.89 -3.29
N VAL A 59 14.47 -6.91 -2.67
CA VAL A 59 14.47 -7.10 -1.21
C VAL A 59 15.90 -7.27 -0.69
N ILE A 60 16.72 -8.09 -1.36
CA ILE A 60 18.13 -8.27 -0.98
C ILE A 60 18.89 -6.95 -1.12
N ALA A 61 18.66 -6.18 -2.18
CA ALA A 61 19.31 -4.89 -2.39
C ALA A 61 18.94 -3.85 -1.32
N ILE A 62 17.66 -3.80 -0.92
CA ILE A 62 17.17 -2.88 0.11
C ILE A 62 17.82 -3.14 1.48
N GLN A 63 18.27 -4.37 1.76
CA GLN A 63 18.97 -4.69 3.01
C GLN A 63 20.31 -3.96 3.18
N TRP A 64 20.89 -3.44 2.10
CA TRP A 64 22.09 -2.60 2.18
C TRP A 64 21.81 -1.14 2.51
N ILE A 65 20.53 -0.73 2.53
CA ILE A 65 20.12 0.63 2.86
C ILE A 65 19.93 0.75 4.37
N ASP A 66 20.64 1.71 4.98
CA ASP A 66 20.46 2.03 6.39
C ASP A 66 19.10 2.70 6.62
N TYR A 67 18.23 2.01 7.38
CA TYR A 67 16.90 2.51 7.69
C TYR A 67 16.91 3.79 8.55
N HIS A 68 18.00 4.10 9.25
CA HIS A 68 18.12 5.37 9.98
C HIS A 68 18.10 6.56 9.04
N LYS A 69 18.65 6.43 7.82
CA LYS A 69 18.61 7.51 6.82
C LYS A 69 17.19 7.81 6.33
N LEU A 70 16.32 6.80 6.28
CA LEU A 70 14.91 6.98 5.90
C LEU A 70 14.16 7.89 6.88
N ARG A 71 14.56 7.88 8.16
CA ARG A 71 13.99 8.75 9.20
C ARG A 71 14.22 10.23 8.89
N ASP A 72 15.44 10.56 8.50
CA ASP A 72 15.85 11.94 8.21
C ASP A 72 15.26 12.45 6.89
N TRP A 73 15.04 11.54 5.94
CA TRP A 73 14.47 11.85 4.62
C TRP A 73 12.95 11.82 4.61
N SER A 74 12.29 11.58 5.74
CA SER A 74 10.83 11.41 5.84
C SER A 74 10.04 12.55 5.21
N ASN A 75 10.43 13.81 5.40
CA ASN A 75 9.76 14.95 4.77
C ASN A 75 9.89 14.92 3.24
N ALA A 76 11.07 14.59 2.71
CA ALA A 76 11.29 14.45 1.27
C ALA A 76 10.50 13.26 0.70
N ILE A 77 10.47 12.13 1.43
CA ILE A 77 9.68 10.94 1.08
C ILE A 77 8.19 11.26 1.04
N TYR A 78 7.69 12.07 1.98
CA TYR A 78 6.30 12.48 1.99
C TYR A 78 5.95 13.36 0.78
N VAL A 79 6.76 14.37 0.50
CA VAL A 79 6.58 15.21 -0.69
C VAL A 79 6.63 14.37 -1.97
N LEU A 80 7.60 13.45 -2.07
CA LEU A 80 7.70 12.50 -3.18
C LEU A 80 6.42 11.66 -3.31
N THR A 81 5.87 11.17 -2.20
CA THR A 81 4.62 10.39 -2.18
C THR A 81 3.45 11.21 -2.75
N ILE A 82 3.31 12.46 -2.32
CA ILE A 82 2.25 13.36 -2.83
C ILE A 82 2.44 13.64 -4.32
N VAL A 83 3.66 14.00 -4.75
CA VAL A 83 3.99 14.27 -6.15
C VAL A 83 3.72 13.05 -7.01
N MET A 84 4.10 11.86 -6.54
CA MET A 84 3.91 10.60 -7.26
C MET A 84 2.41 10.26 -7.41
N LEU A 85 1.61 10.44 -6.36
CA LEU A 85 0.15 10.26 -6.43
C LEU A 85 -0.50 11.29 -7.37
N PHE A 86 -0.04 12.53 -7.34
CA PHE A 86 -0.52 13.57 -8.25
C PHE A 86 -0.13 13.28 -9.70
N ALA A 87 1.09 12.80 -9.94
CA ALA A 87 1.57 12.43 -11.28
C ALA A 87 0.69 11.36 -11.93
N VAL A 88 0.20 10.37 -11.16
CA VAL A 88 -0.77 9.38 -11.66
C VAL A 88 -2.05 10.05 -12.15
N MET A 89 -2.54 11.07 -11.46
CA MET A 89 -3.77 11.77 -11.85
C MET A 89 -3.62 12.55 -13.15
N VAL A 90 -2.40 12.92 -13.54
CA VAL A 90 -2.12 13.69 -14.76
C VAL A 90 -1.70 12.79 -15.92
N VAL A 91 -0.80 11.82 -15.66
CA VAL A 91 -0.12 11.01 -16.68
C VAL A 91 -0.58 9.55 -16.68
N GLY A 92 -1.34 9.14 -15.67
CA GLY A 92 -1.81 7.77 -15.54
C GLY A 92 -2.73 7.36 -16.70
N THR A 93 -2.67 6.08 -17.04
CA THR A 93 -3.58 5.47 -17.99
C THR A 93 -4.88 5.10 -17.28
N SER A 94 -6.01 5.47 -17.88
CA SER A 94 -7.33 5.05 -17.40
C SER A 94 -7.60 3.60 -17.82
N ALA A 95 -7.81 2.72 -16.84
CA ALA A 95 -8.24 1.34 -17.03
C ALA A 95 -9.45 1.06 -16.14
N LEU A 96 -10.49 0.41 -16.69
CA LEU A 96 -11.70 0.03 -15.96
C LEU A 96 -12.37 1.20 -15.20
N GLY A 97 -12.33 2.40 -15.77
CA GLY A 97 -12.93 3.61 -15.18
C GLY A 97 -12.10 4.27 -14.07
N ALA A 98 -10.85 3.84 -13.85
CA ALA A 98 -9.95 4.43 -12.88
C ALA A 98 -8.54 4.69 -13.44
N GLN A 99 -7.98 5.85 -13.11
CA GLN A 99 -6.64 6.24 -13.52
C GLN A 99 -5.67 5.99 -12.37
N ARG A 100 -5.06 4.80 -12.37
CA ARG A 100 -4.26 4.28 -11.24
C ARG A 100 -2.89 3.75 -11.64
N TRP A 101 -2.71 3.46 -12.92
CA TRP A 101 -1.53 2.81 -13.45
C TRP A 101 -0.75 3.78 -14.30
N ILE A 102 0.57 3.76 -14.16
CA ILE A 102 1.49 4.41 -15.10
C ILE A 102 2.12 3.30 -15.92
N GLN A 103 1.87 3.31 -17.22
CA GLN A 103 2.48 2.38 -18.14
C GLN A 103 3.83 2.93 -18.61
N ILE A 104 4.90 2.21 -18.29
CA ILE A 104 6.27 2.51 -18.74
C ILE A 104 6.71 1.33 -19.61
N GLY A 105 6.42 1.42 -20.91
CA GLY A 105 6.67 0.34 -21.87
C GLY A 105 5.86 -0.94 -21.51
N PRO A 106 6.53 -2.10 -21.31
CA PRO A 106 5.84 -3.36 -20.97
C PRO A 106 5.48 -3.48 -19.47
N ILE A 107 5.91 -2.53 -18.64
CA ILE A 107 5.70 -2.57 -17.19
C ILE A 107 4.61 -1.57 -16.81
N THR A 108 3.66 -2.02 -16.00
CA THR A 108 2.62 -1.20 -15.41
C THR A 108 2.94 -1.04 -13.93
N ILE A 109 3.17 0.20 -13.49
CA ILE A 109 3.45 0.52 -12.10
C ILE A 109 2.20 1.15 -11.50
N GLN A 110 1.85 0.73 -10.28
CA GLN A 110 0.79 1.35 -9.49
C GLN A 110 1.43 2.16 -8.36
N PRO A 111 1.49 3.49 -8.48
CA PRO A 111 2.14 4.31 -7.46
C PRO A 111 1.49 4.24 -6.08
N SER A 112 0.19 3.96 -6.01
CA SER A 112 -0.50 3.80 -4.72
C SER A 112 0.01 2.60 -3.89
N GLU A 113 0.70 1.63 -4.50
CA GLU A 113 1.36 0.54 -3.80
C GLU A 113 2.60 1.02 -3.05
N PHE A 114 3.48 1.75 -3.73
CA PHE A 114 4.70 2.33 -3.15
C PHE A 114 4.38 3.35 -2.07
N SER A 115 3.37 4.18 -2.32
CA SER A 115 3.00 5.26 -1.41
C SER A 115 2.54 4.73 -0.05
N LYS A 116 1.99 3.51 0.07
CA LYS A 116 1.65 2.89 1.36
C LYS A 116 2.89 2.68 2.23
N LEU A 117 3.95 2.11 1.66
CA LEU A 117 5.21 1.86 2.37
C LEU A 117 5.88 3.18 2.78
N LEU A 118 5.95 4.13 1.86
CA LEU A 118 6.50 5.46 2.13
C LEU A 118 5.70 6.18 3.22
N MET A 119 4.38 6.02 3.21
CA MET A 119 3.50 6.59 4.22
C MET A 119 3.75 6.01 5.61
N ILE A 120 3.99 4.70 5.73
CA ILE A 120 4.34 4.06 7.01
C ILE A 120 5.60 4.68 7.59
N ILE A 121 6.64 4.89 6.76
CA ILE A 121 7.90 5.53 7.18
C ILE A 121 7.64 6.96 7.69
N CYS A 122 6.88 7.74 6.94
CA CYS A 122 6.57 9.13 7.30
C CYS A 122 5.73 9.21 8.59
N MET A 123 4.75 8.32 8.73
CA MET A 123 3.93 8.21 9.94
C MET A 123 4.74 7.79 11.15
N ALA A 124 5.66 6.83 10.99
CA ALA A 124 6.55 6.41 12.07
C ALA A 124 7.34 7.61 12.60
N LYS A 125 7.90 8.43 11.71
CA LYS A 125 8.62 9.64 12.10
C LYS A 125 7.73 10.69 12.78
N LEU A 126 6.52 10.92 12.24
CA LEU A 126 5.58 11.88 12.83
C LEU A 126 5.16 11.45 14.25
N LEU A 127 4.88 10.16 14.43
CA LEU A 127 4.41 9.59 15.69
C LEU A 127 5.52 9.42 16.72
N GLU A 128 6.78 9.28 16.31
CA GLU A 128 7.94 9.10 17.20
C GLU A 128 7.99 10.14 18.33
N SER A 129 7.76 11.42 18.01
CA SER A 129 7.76 12.52 19.00
C SER A 129 6.48 12.61 19.86
N ARG A 130 5.45 11.85 19.48
CA ARG A 130 4.07 11.91 20.00
C ARG A 130 3.62 10.63 20.71
N ILE A 131 4.53 9.67 20.90
CA ILE A 131 4.26 8.42 21.63
C ILE A 131 3.67 8.74 23.01
N ASN A 132 2.53 8.14 23.35
CA ASN A 132 1.75 8.33 24.58
C ASN A 132 1.29 9.78 24.86
N LYS A 133 1.42 10.67 23.87
CA LYS A 133 1.00 12.09 23.97
C LYS A 133 -0.23 12.39 23.12
N LEU A 134 -0.89 11.37 22.57
CA LEU A 134 -2.07 11.54 21.71
C LEU A 134 -3.35 11.32 22.53
N ASN A 135 -3.63 12.29 23.38
CA ASN A 135 -4.68 12.24 24.40
C ASN A 135 -5.91 13.07 24.02
N SER A 136 -5.76 14.01 23.09
CA SER A 136 -6.80 14.96 22.69
C SER A 136 -6.98 14.98 21.17
N PHE A 137 -8.18 15.37 20.71
CA PHE A 137 -8.46 15.52 19.27
C PHE A 137 -7.52 16.51 18.58
N LYS A 138 -7.13 17.59 19.29
CA LYS A 138 -6.16 18.58 18.79
C LYS A 138 -4.77 17.98 18.52
N GLU A 139 -4.36 16.99 19.30
CA GLU A 139 -3.06 16.33 19.13
C GLU A 139 -3.09 15.28 18.02
N LEU A 140 -4.27 14.73 17.75
CA LEU A 140 -4.53 13.76 16.69
C LEU A 140 -4.72 14.42 15.32
N LEU A 141 -5.27 15.64 15.30
CA LEU A 141 -5.60 16.36 14.07
C LEU A 141 -4.42 16.47 13.07
N PRO A 142 -3.17 16.79 13.49
CA PRO A 142 -2.04 16.81 12.57
C PRO A 142 -1.79 15.46 11.90
N CYS A 143 -1.93 14.36 12.64
CA CYS A 143 -1.74 13.00 12.10
C CYS A 143 -2.86 12.63 11.12
N VAL A 144 -4.09 13.02 11.44
CA VAL A 144 -5.25 12.82 10.55
C VAL A 144 -5.08 13.60 9.25
N ILE A 145 -4.66 14.86 9.31
CA ILE A 145 -4.41 15.67 8.11
C ILE A 145 -3.28 15.06 7.27
N TYR A 146 -2.21 14.63 7.94
CA TYR A 146 -1.05 14.05 7.27
C TYR A 146 -1.39 12.79 6.48
N VAL A 147 -2.26 11.91 7.01
CA VAL A 147 -2.77 10.75 6.25
C VAL A 147 -3.92 11.11 5.32
N GLY A 148 -4.73 12.09 5.69
CA GLY A 148 -5.90 12.52 4.94
C GLY A 148 -5.54 13.00 3.55
N ILE A 149 -4.45 13.76 3.40
CA ILE A 149 -4.00 14.28 2.09
C ILE A 149 -3.77 13.15 1.07
N PRO A 150 -2.87 12.18 1.30
CA PRO A 150 -2.66 11.09 0.34
C PRO A 150 -3.90 10.20 0.19
N THR A 151 -4.68 10.00 1.25
CA THR A 151 -5.93 9.21 1.20
C THR A 151 -6.95 9.85 0.26
N LEU A 152 -7.11 11.17 0.30
CA LEU A 152 -8.00 11.93 -0.58
C LEU A 152 -7.53 11.91 -2.04
N LEU A 153 -6.23 12.01 -2.28
CA LEU A 153 -5.67 11.88 -3.64
C LEU A 153 -5.97 10.50 -4.24
N VAL A 154 -5.81 9.45 -3.45
CA VAL A 154 -6.11 8.07 -3.87
C VAL A 154 -7.61 7.86 -4.07
N PHE A 155 -8.45 8.43 -3.20
CA PHE A 155 -9.90 8.41 -3.36
C PHE A 155 -10.33 9.07 -4.68
N ASN A 156 -9.67 10.16 -5.06
CA ASN A 156 -9.86 10.85 -6.36
C ASN A 156 -9.33 10.05 -7.57
N GLN A 157 -8.53 9.01 -7.37
CA GLN A 157 -8.11 8.03 -8.39
C GLN A 157 -9.11 6.85 -8.53
N PRO A 158 -10.39 7.15 -8.26
CA PRO A 158 -11.42 6.22 -7.82
C PRO A 158 -11.01 4.95 -7.06
N ASP A 159 -9.92 4.94 -6.27
CA ASP A 159 -9.38 3.72 -5.62
C ASP A 159 -9.78 3.54 -4.15
N LEU A 160 -11.02 3.07 -3.97
CA LEU A 160 -11.59 2.80 -2.65
C LEU A 160 -10.77 1.79 -1.86
N GLY A 161 -10.32 0.71 -2.50
CA GLY A 161 -9.59 -0.36 -1.84
C GLY A 161 -8.32 0.16 -1.20
N THR A 162 -7.50 0.91 -1.96
CA THR A 162 -6.28 1.50 -1.39
C THR A 162 -6.55 2.59 -0.37
N SER A 163 -7.62 3.40 -0.51
CA SER A 163 -7.97 4.40 0.49
C SER A 163 -8.32 3.78 1.86
N LEU A 164 -8.97 2.62 1.86
CA LEU A 164 -9.27 1.86 3.08
C LEU A 164 -8.00 1.29 3.71
N VAL A 165 -7.04 0.84 2.91
CA VAL A 165 -5.73 0.37 3.41
C VAL A 165 -4.97 1.51 4.10
N TYR A 166 -5.01 2.73 3.56
CA TYR A 166 -4.43 3.91 4.21
C TYR A 166 -5.05 4.17 5.59
N MET A 167 -6.36 4.05 5.70
CA MET A 167 -7.07 4.20 6.97
C MET A 167 -6.66 3.11 7.96
N ALA A 168 -6.55 1.85 7.51
CA ALA A 168 -6.08 0.75 8.35
C ALA A 168 -4.64 0.96 8.85
N ILE A 169 -3.74 1.43 7.98
CA ILE A 169 -2.36 1.79 8.34
C ILE A 169 -2.38 2.88 9.41
N PHE A 170 -3.18 3.94 9.24
CA PHE A 170 -3.28 5.02 10.21
C PHE A 170 -3.75 4.52 11.57
N ILE A 171 -4.87 3.78 11.61
CA ILE A 171 -5.43 3.25 12.85
C ILE A 171 -4.42 2.34 13.55
N GLY A 172 -3.78 1.43 12.82
CA GLY A 172 -2.77 0.52 13.38
C GLY A 172 -1.57 1.26 13.96
N MET A 173 -1.00 2.21 13.22
CA MET A 173 0.15 3.00 13.67
C MET A 173 -0.20 3.88 14.86
N ALA A 174 -1.38 4.49 14.85
CA ALA A 174 -1.85 5.37 15.91
C ALA A 174 -2.18 4.60 17.20
N PHE A 175 -2.69 3.37 17.07
CA PHE A 175 -2.86 2.42 18.17
C PHE A 175 -1.52 2.08 18.82
N VAL A 176 -0.51 1.72 18.02
CA VAL A 176 0.85 1.41 18.50
C VAL A 176 1.50 2.62 19.17
N ALA A 177 1.21 3.84 18.72
CA ALA A 177 1.70 5.08 19.34
C ALA A 177 1.05 5.41 20.71
N GLY A 178 0.09 4.60 21.18
CA GLY A 178 -0.53 4.76 22.50
C GLY A 178 -1.68 5.78 22.53
N ILE A 179 -2.44 5.92 21.44
CA ILE A 179 -3.68 6.71 21.45
C ILE A 179 -4.68 6.17 22.49
N ARG A 180 -5.42 7.08 23.14
CA ARG A 180 -6.61 6.72 23.92
C ARG A 180 -7.64 5.99 23.06
N MET A 181 -7.99 4.75 23.40
CA MET A 181 -8.90 3.91 22.57
C MET A 181 -10.21 4.57 22.17
N ARG A 182 -10.77 5.46 23.01
CA ARG A 182 -11.96 6.25 22.66
C ARG A 182 -11.76 7.06 21.36
N LEU A 183 -10.59 7.67 21.17
CA LEU A 183 -10.26 8.42 19.96
C LEU A 183 -10.10 7.51 18.74
N VAL A 184 -9.49 6.32 18.90
CA VAL A 184 -9.41 5.33 17.82
C VAL A 184 -10.81 4.90 17.37
N GLN A 185 -11.69 4.60 18.32
CA GLN A 185 -13.08 4.23 18.05
C GLN A 185 -13.85 5.35 17.35
N ILE A 186 -13.66 6.61 17.76
CA ILE A 186 -14.28 7.77 17.11
C ILE A 186 -13.79 7.92 15.68
N VAL A 187 -12.48 7.83 15.43
CA VAL A 187 -11.91 7.94 14.08
C VAL A 187 -12.37 6.78 13.19
N ALA A 188 -12.33 5.54 13.71
CA ALA A 188 -12.80 4.37 12.98
C ALA A 188 -14.30 4.47 12.67
N GLY A 189 -15.12 4.88 13.65
CA GLY A 189 -16.55 5.12 13.47
C GLY A 189 -16.83 6.22 12.45
N ALA A 190 -16.09 7.32 12.49
CA ALA A 190 -16.20 8.39 11.50
C ALA A 190 -15.80 7.91 10.10
N ALA A 191 -14.74 7.10 9.98
CA ALA A 191 -14.32 6.52 8.71
C ALA A 191 -15.40 5.58 8.13
N VAL A 192 -16.02 4.74 8.97
CA VAL A 192 -17.14 3.88 8.57
C VAL A 192 -18.35 4.71 8.15
N LEU A 193 -18.72 5.74 8.92
CA LEU A 193 -19.81 6.64 8.56
C LEU A 193 -19.55 7.36 7.23
N LEU A 194 -18.33 7.85 7.01
CA LEU A 194 -17.93 8.45 5.74
C LEU A 194 -17.96 7.45 4.59
N ALA A 195 -17.61 6.19 4.82
CA ALA A 195 -17.74 5.14 3.82
C ALA A 195 -19.21 4.87 3.46
N LEU A 196 -20.11 4.83 4.46
CA LEU A 196 -21.55 4.66 4.26
C LEU A 196 -22.17 5.86 3.54
N LEU A 197 -21.81 7.08 3.93
CA LEU A 197 -22.23 8.31 3.22
C LEU A 197 -21.64 8.36 1.81
N GLY A 198 -20.45 7.78 1.64
CA GLY A 198 -19.82 7.58 0.34
C GLY A 198 -20.74 6.89 -0.66
N TRP A 199 -21.66 6.02 -0.23
CA TRP A 199 -22.69 5.41 -1.08
C TRP A 199 -23.44 6.41 -1.97
N PHE A 200 -23.73 7.60 -1.45
CA PHE A 200 -24.45 8.64 -2.18
C PHE A 200 -23.56 9.43 -3.16
N VAL A 201 -22.23 9.36 -3.00
CA VAL A 201 -21.22 10.04 -3.83
C VAL A 201 -20.58 9.09 -4.84
N LEU A 202 -20.64 7.78 -4.56
CA LEU A 202 -20.07 6.72 -5.40
C LEU A 202 -20.72 6.71 -6.79
N LYS A 203 -19.89 6.57 -7.82
CA LYS A 203 -20.35 6.37 -9.20
C LYS A 203 -21.08 5.04 -9.33
N GLU A 204 -21.98 4.93 -10.31
CA GLU A 204 -22.85 3.76 -10.47
C GLU A 204 -22.07 2.43 -10.60
N TYR A 205 -20.91 2.42 -11.27
CA TYR A 205 -20.06 1.23 -11.36
C TYR A 205 -19.46 0.81 -10.01
N GLN A 206 -19.26 1.74 -9.07
CA GLN A 206 -18.72 1.42 -7.74
C GLN A 206 -19.80 0.79 -6.87
N LYS A 207 -21.05 1.28 -6.97
CA LYS A 207 -22.21 0.66 -6.31
C LYS A 207 -22.47 -0.74 -6.84
N GLN A 208 -22.40 -0.94 -8.17
CA GLN A 208 -22.57 -2.25 -8.79
C GLN A 208 -21.55 -3.29 -8.29
N ARG A 209 -20.32 -2.88 -7.93
CA ARG A 209 -19.32 -3.81 -7.35
C ARG A 209 -19.59 -4.21 -5.91
N ILE A 210 -20.41 -3.45 -5.17
CA ILE A 210 -20.76 -3.72 -3.77
C ILE A 210 -22.06 -4.54 -3.69
N LEU A 211 -22.94 -4.42 -4.69
CA LEU A 211 -24.22 -5.14 -4.75
C LEU A 211 -24.12 -6.57 -5.31
N VAL A 212 -22.97 -6.94 -5.88
CA VAL A 212 -22.66 -8.30 -6.33
C VAL A 212 -22.09 -9.10 -5.17
#